data_AF-A0AAU1ZDB9-F1
#
_entry.id   AF-A0AAU1ZDB9-F1
#
_cell.length_a   1.000
_cell.length_b   1.000
_cell.length_c   1.000
_cell.angle_alpha   90.00
_cell.angle_beta   90.00
_cell.angle_gamma   90.00
#
_symmetry.space_group_name_H-M   'P 1'
#
loop_
_entity.id
_entity.type
_entity.pdbx_description
1 polymer ?
#
loop_
_entity_poly.entity_id
_entity_poly.type
_entity_poly.pdbx_seq_one_letter_code
_entity_poly.pdbx_strand_id
1 'polypeptide(L)'
;MTLWDVEVGRLADDLMECSADSLRILGLKAFEATLEVFGRPLGDLFDKETVAFYRHGLEEFRSVREFAEFTAERREPFLEGYDWNDSKAPFTAASLSQGVAQYAGFLIGRDEEEIVETLSSFYESVLSYAALGPIIDVEDERANAYCRRAVDEQLALIREICGIS
;
A
#
# COMPACT_ATOMS: atom_id res chain seq x y z
N MET A 1 1.52 -6.23 16.93
CA MET A 1 0.76 -7.20 16.12
C MET A 1 -0.55 -6.53 15.78
N THR A 2 -0.72 -6.18 14.53
CA THR A 2 -1.90 -5.50 13.97
C THR A 2 -2.92 -6.52 13.49
N LEU A 3 -4.12 -6.08 13.11
CA LEU A 3 -5.10 -6.94 12.43
C LEU A 3 -4.54 -7.51 11.12
N TRP A 4 -3.75 -6.70 10.40
CA TRP A 4 -3.09 -7.12 9.17
C TRP A 4 -2.14 -8.28 9.42
N ASP A 5 -1.29 -8.22 10.46
CA ASP A 5 -0.36 -9.30 10.80
C ASP A 5 -1.09 -10.63 10.99
N VAL A 6 -2.28 -10.58 11.62
CA VAL A 6 -3.08 -11.77 11.95
C VAL A 6 -3.77 -12.34 10.71
N GLU A 7 -4.37 -11.49 9.87
CA GLU A 7 -5.25 -11.94 8.78
C GLU A 7 -4.55 -12.04 7.43
N VAL A 8 -3.72 -11.07 7.07
CA VAL A 8 -3.02 -10.96 5.79
C VAL A 8 -1.57 -11.41 5.92
N GLY A 9 -0.85 -10.95 6.95
CA GLY A 9 0.57 -11.25 7.18
C GLY A 9 0.86 -12.75 7.31
N ARG A 10 -0.12 -13.55 7.77
CA ARG A 10 -0.03 -15.03 7.76
C ARG A 10 0.14 -15.65 6.36
N LEU A 11 -0.16 -14.91 5.29
CA LEU A 11 -0.03 -15.32 3.89
C LEU A 11 1.30 -14.85 3.27
N ALA A 12 2.19 -14.22 4.04
CA ALA A 12 3.45 -13.68 3.51
C ALA A 12 4.30 -14.75 2.81
N ASP A 13 4.40 -15.94 3.41
CA ASP A 13 5.15 -17.06 2.80
C ASP A 13 4.55 -17.50 1.46
N ASP A 14 3.22 -17.60 1.37
CA ASP A 14 2.53 -17.95 0.13
C ASP A 14 2.68 -16.85 -0.95
N LEU A 15 2.73 -15.58 -0.54
CA LEU A 15 2.96 -14.46 -1.45
C LEU A 15 4.36 -14.48 -2.07
N MET A 16 5.37 -14.96 -1.33
CA MET A 16 6.73 -15.13 -1.87
C MET A 16 6.83 -16.20 -2.96
N GLU A 17 5.87 -17.13 -3.03
CA GLU A 17 5.82 -18.15 -4.07
C GLU A 17 5.05 -17.70 -5.34
N CYS A 18 4.46 -16.51 -5.31
CA CYS A 18 3.68 -15.99 -6.42
C CYS A 18 4.55 -15.50 -7.57
N SER A 19 3.96 -15.46 -8.77
CA SER A 19 4.64 -14.86 -9.92
C SER A 19 4.84 -13.35 -9.70
N ALA A 20 5.99 -12.83 -10.11
CA ALA A 20 6.26 -11.39 -10.04
C ALA A 20 5.17 -10.56 -10.75
N ASP A 21 4.60 -11.05 -11.86
CA ASP A 21 3.50 -10.36 -12.56
C ASP A 21 2.21 -10.32 -11.74
N SER A 22 1.86 -11.40 -11.02
CA SER A 22 0.74 -11.39 -10.07
C SER A 22 0.99 -10.36 -8.97
N LEU A 23 2.19 -10.35 -8.39
CA LEU A 23 2.56 -9.41 -7.33
C LEU A 23 2.58 -7.96 -7.80
N ARG A 24 3.00 -7.70 -9.04
CA ARG A 24 2.89 -6.38 -9.69
C ARG A 24 1.43 -5.92 -9.75
N ILE A 25 0.54 -6.78 -10.25
CA ILE A 25 -0.89 -6.44 -10.34
C ILE A 25 -1.47 -6.22 -8.95
N LEU A 26 -1.10 -7.06 -7.97
CA LEU A 26 -1.54 -6.97 -6.59
C LEU A 26 -1.11 -5.64 -5.94
N GLY A 27 0.17 -5.26 -6.03
CA GLY A 27 0.68 -4.02 -5.44
C GLY A 27 -0.03 -2.78 -5.99
N LEU A 28 -0.22 -2.70 -7.32
CA LEU A 28 -0.99 -1.60 -7.93
C LEU A 28 -2.45 -1.60 -7.44
N LYS A 29 -3.11 -2.76 -7.42
CA LYS A 29 -4.51 -2.86 -7.00
C LYS A 29 -4.69 -2.52 -5.52
N ALA A 30 -3.77 -2.93 -4.66
CA ALA A 30 -3.78 -2.58 -3.26
C ALA A 30 -3.58 -1.08 -3.04
N PHE A 31 -2.71 -0.43 -3.83
CA PHE A 31 -2.55 1.03 -3.79
C PHE A 31 -3.85 1.75 -4.17
N GLU A 32 -4.49 1.33 -5.27
CA GLU A 32 -5.79 1.85 -5.71
C GLU A 32 -6.85 1.69 -4.62
N ALA A 33 -7.01 0.48 -4.07
CA ALA A 33 -7.99 0.17 -3.04
C ALA A 33 -7.76 0.98 -1.75
N THR A 34 -6.50 1.18 -1.35
CA THR A 34 -6.14 1.97 -0.16
C THR A 34 -6.61 3.42 -0.29
N LEU A 35 -6.41 4.04 -1.46
CA LEU A 35 -6.90 5.39 -1.71
C LEU A 35 -8.44 5.47 -1.68
N GLU A 36 -9.14 4.42 -2.11
CA GLU A 36 -10.60 4.32 -2.03
C GLU A 36 -11.12 4.12 -0.60
N VAL A 37 -10.32 3.51 0.29
CA VAL A 37 -10.67 3.35 1.72
C VAL A 37 -10.82 4.71 2.39
N PHE A 38 -9.97 5.68 2.06
CA PHE A 38 -10.07 7.03 2.63
C PHE A 38 -11.39 7.73 2.27
N GLY A 39 -12.06 7.34 1.18
CA GLY A 39 -13.47 7.67 0.92
C GLY A 39 -13.81 9.16 0.74
N ARG A 40 -12.80 10.04 0.64
CA ARG A 40 -12.96 11.50 0.45
C ARG A 40 -11.98 12.01 -0.61
N PRO A 41 -12.22 13.20 -1.19
CA PRO A 41 -11.22 13.84 -2.03
C PRO A 41 -9.87 13.91 -1.30
N LEU A 42 -8.82 13.36 -1.89
CA LEU A 42 -7.51 13.29 -1.24
C LEU A 42 -6.97 14.66 -0.80
N GLY A 43 -7.35 15.74 -1.48
CA GLY A 43 -6.96 17.12 -1.12
C GLY A 43 -7.57 17.64 0.19
N ASP A 44 -8.62 17.00 0.69
CA ASP A 44 -9.16 17.29 2.02
C ASP A 44 -8.33 16.61 3.12
N LEU A 45 -7.69 15.50 2.80
CA LEU A 45 -6.88 14.69 3.72
C LEU A 45 -5.40 15.10 3.72
N PHE A 46 -4.84 15.37 2.54
CA PHE A 46 -3.41 15.59 2.33
C PHE A 46 -3.12 16.97 1.71
N ASP A 47 -1.87 17.40 1.82
CA ASP A 47 -1.34 18.55 1.11
C ASP A 47 -1.33 18.31 -0.41
N LYS A 48 -1.27 19.41 -1.18
CA LYS A 48 -1.40 19.32 -2.64
C LYS A 48 -0.28 18.51 -3.26
N GLU A 49 0.91 18.65 -2.71
CA GLU A 49 2.15 17.98 -3.08
C GLU A 49 2.00 16.46 -2.87
N THR A 50 1.49 16.04 -1.72
CA THR A 50 1.19 14.62 -1.42
C THR A 50 0.15 14.04 -2.37
N VAL A 51 -0.92 14.79 -2.66
CA VAL A 51 -1.92 14.35 -3.65
C VAL A 51 -1.29 14.23 -5.05
N ALA A 52 -0.41 15.16 -5.43
CA ALA A 52 0.29 15.11 -6.72
C ALA A 52 1.22 13.89 -6.79
N PHE A 53 1.95 13.60 -5.72
CA PHE A 53 2.81 12.41 -5.60
C PHE A 53 2.01 11.12 -5.80
N TYR A 54 0.89 10.92 -5.09
CA TYR A 54 0.06 9.72 -5.27
C TYR A 54 -0.57 9.61 -6.65
N ARG A 55 -0.99 10.73 -7.25
CA ARG A 55 -1.51 10.74 -8.62
C ARG A 55 -0.43 10.37 -9.63
N HIS A 56 0.77 10.92 -9.47
CA HIS A 56 1.91 10.58 -10.30
C HIS A 56 2.23 9.09 -10.19
N GLY A 57 2.29 8.54 -8.97
CA GLY A 57 2.47 7.10 -8.74
C GLY A 57 1.40 6.25 -9.42
N LEU A 58 0.12 6.59 -9.29
CA LEU A 58 -0.96 5.87 -9.97
C LEU A 58 -0.82 5.89 -11.49
N GLU A 59 -0.57 7.05 -12.07
CA GLU A 59 -0.40 7.21 -13.52
C GLU A 59 0.80 6.38 -14.01
N GLU A 60 1.92 6.49 -13.30
CA GLU A 60 3.16 5.81 -13.63
C GLU A 60 3.02 4.30 -13.53
N PHE A 61 2.55 3.78 -12.40
CA PHE A 61 2.43 2.34 -12.18
C PHE A 61 1.37 1.69 -13.07
N ARG A 62 0.29 2.41 -13.43
CA ARG A 62 -0.69 1.93 -14.42
C ARG A 62 -0.11 1.82 -15.83
N SER A 63 0.88 2.65 -16.15
CA SER A 63 1.55 2.63 -17.45
C SER A 63 2.44 1.41 -17.62
N VAL A 64 2.97 0.85 -16.52
CA VAL A 64 3.85 -0.33 -16.54
C VAL A 64 3.03 -1.59 -16.83
N ARG A 65 3.23 -2.15 -18.01
CA ARG A 65 2.68 -3.45 -18.44
C ARG A 65 3.65 -4.58 -18.20
N GLU A 66 4.94 -4.30 -18.33
CA GLU A 66 6.02 -5.27 -18.17
C GLU A 66 7.15 -4.66 -17.31
N PHE A 67 7.83 -5.48 -16.50
CA PHE A 67 8.92 -5.01 -15.63
C PHE A 67 10.03 -4.26 -16.37
N ALA A 68 10.33 -4.65 -17.62
CA ALA A 68 11.38 -3.99 -18.41
C ALA A 68 11.07 -2.52 -18.73
N GLU A 69 9.82 -2.10 -18.61
CA GLU A 69 9.41 -0.71 -18.85
C GLU A 69 9.71 0.20 -17.66
N PHE A 70 9.85 -0.36 -16.45
CA PHE A 70 10.15 0.41 -15.24
C PHE A 70 11.65 0.40 -14.97
N THR A 71 12.30 1.54 -15.12
CA THR A 71 13.76 1.68 -14.99
C THR A 71 14.14 2.39 -13.70
N ALA A 72 15.42 2.36 -13.32
CA ALA A 72 15.90 3.04 -12.12
C ALA A 72 15.60 4.55 -12.17
N GLU A 73 15.67 5.18 -13.34
CA GLU A 73 15.32 6.59 -13.56
C GLU A 73 13.83 6.84 -13.35
N ARG A 74 12.96 5.88 -13.71
CA ARG A 74 11.52 5.97 -13.44
C ARG A 74 11.18 5.73 -11.97
N ARG A 75 12.01 4.96 -11.24
CA ARG A 75 11.90 4.77 -9.78
C ARG A 75 12.31 6.03 -9.01
N GLU A 76 13.29 6.79 -9.49
CA GLU A 76 13.92 7.91 -8.76
C GLU A 76 12.94 8.89 -8.11
N PRO A 77 11.85 9.34 -8.79
CA PRO A 77 10.88 10.25 -8.18
C PRO A 77 10.13 9.66 -6.98
N PHE A 78 10.09 8.34 -6.79
CA PHE A 78 9.37 7.70 -5.68
C PHE A 78 10.23 7.47 -4.45
N LEU A 79 11.56 7.62 -4.56
CA LEU A 79 12.48 7.42 -3.43
C LEU A 79 12.28 8.44 -2.31
N GLU A 80 11.79 9.64 -2.63
CA GLU A 80 11.38 10.64 -1.63
C GLU A 80 10.24 10.14 -0.72
N GLY A 81 9.53 9.09 -1.12
CA GLY A 81 8.47 8.48 -0.35
C GLY A 81 8.91 7.95 1.03
N TYR A 82 10.18 7.57 1.18
CA TYR A 82 10.74 7.09 2.46
C TYR A 82 10.85 8.19 3.53
N ASP A 83 11.05 9.44 3.12
CA ASP A 83 11.20 10.61 4.00
C ASP A 83 10.04 11.61 3.81
N TRP A 84 8.91 11.13 3.27
CA TRP A 84 7.78 11.99 2.91
C TRP A 84 7.14 12.63 4.13
N ASN A 85 6.76 13.91 4.00
CA ASN A 85 6.10 14.66 5.06
C ASN A 85 4.88 15.40 4.54
N ASP A 86 3.81 15.36 5.32
CA ASP A 86 2.53 16.01 5.03
C ASP A 86 2.05 16.74 6.28
N SER A 87 1.60 17.99 6.13
CA SER A 87 1.21 18.82 7.28
C SER A 87 -0.19 18.52 7.82
N LYS A 88 -1.07 17.89 7.04
CA LYS A 88 -2.45 17.59 7.42
C LYS A 88 -2.59 16.21 8.06
N ALA A 89 -1.94 15.21 7.47
CA ALA A 89 -2.05 13.81 7.88
C ALA A 89 -0.66 13.14 7.85
N PRO A 90 0.28 13.56 8.71
CA PRO A 90 1.69 13.17 8.62
C PRO A 90 1.92 11.66 8.65
N PHE A 91 1.29 10.95 9.59
CA PHE A 91 1.48 9.50 9.74
C PHE A 91 0.82 8.70 8.62
N THR A 92 -0.41 9.06 8.25
CA THR A 92 -1.10 8.46 7.10
C THR A 92 -0.30 8.64 5.81
N ALA A 93 0.23 9.84 5.59
CA ALA A 93 1.00 10.15 4.39
C ALA A 93 2.35 9.44 4.38
N ALA A 94 3.08 9.44 5.50
CA ALA A 94 4.38 8.78 5.62
C ALA A 94 4.27 7.28 5.28
N SER A 95 3.36 6.54 5.92
CA SER A 95 3.18 5.11 5.64
C SER A 95 2.75 4.84 4.19
N LEU A 96 1.85 5.65 3.62
CA LEU A 96 1.42 5.45 2.24
C LEU A 96 2.53 5.75 1.24
N SER A 97 3.27 6.83 1.46
CA SER A 97 4.39 7.21 0.60
C SER A 97 5.55 6.22 0.70
N GLN A 98 5.79 5.65 1.87
CA GLN A 98 6.73 4.54 2.05
C GLN A 98 6.28 3.31 1.23
N GLY A 99 5.00 2.93 1.30
CA GLY A 99 4.46 1.83 0.49
C GLY A 99 4.60 2.08 -1.02
N VAL A 100 4.41 3.32 -1.46
CA VAL A 100 4.66 3.72 -2.87
C VAL A 100 6.14 3.55 -3.25
N ALA A 101 7.06 3.94 -2.36
CA ALA A 101 8.50 3.81 -2.59
C ALA A 101 8.97 2.34 -2.62
N GLN A 102 8.44 1.52 -1.71
CA GLN A 102 8.68 0.07 -1.66
C GLN A 102 8.15 -0.62 -2.92
N TYR A 103 6.94 -0.28 -3.36
CA TYR A 103 6.38 -0.83 -4.59
C TYR A 103 7.21 -0.45 -5.83
N ALA A 104 7.67 0.81 -5.90
CA ALA A 104 8.61 1.23 -6.95
C ALA A 104 9.96 0.48 -6.86
N GLY A 105 10.40 0.13 -5.66
CA GLY A 105 11.52 -0.78 -5.43
C GLY A 105 11.28 -2.14 -6.06
N PHE A 106 10.13 -2.74 -5.78
CA PHE A 106 9.78 -4.08 -6.25
C PHE A 106 9.78 -4.14 -7.78
N LEU A 107 9.27 -3.10 -8.45
CA LEU A 107 9.26 -3.02 -9.90
C LEU A 107 10.67 -3.03 -10.53
N ILE A 108 11.72 -2.75 -9.76
CA ILE A 108 13.12 -2.82 -10.19
C ILE A 108 13.79 -4.11 -9.71
N GLY A 109 13.75 -4.36 -8.39
CA GLY A 109 14.48 -5.45 -7.74
C GLY A 109 13.81 -6.81 -7.92
N ARG A 110 12.49 -6.82 -8.08
CA ARG A 110 11.62 -8.01 -8.04
C ARG A 110 11.76 -8.79 -6.74
N ASP A 111 12.02 -8.07 -5.66
CA ASP A 111 12.12 -8.65 -4.33
C ASP A 111 10.71 -8.82 -3.77
N GLU A 112 10.25 -10.06 -3.66
CA GLU A 112 8.90 -10.37 -3.17
C GLU A 112 8.66 -9.85 -1.75
N GLU A 113 9.72 -9.70 -0.92
CA GLU A 113 9.61 -9.10 0.42
C GLU A 113 9.13 -7.64 0.34
N GLU A 114 9.59 -6.87 -0.66
CA GLU A 114 9.15 -5.47 -0.85
C GLU A 114 7.64 -5.37 -1.12
N ILE A 115 7.00 -6.40 -1.66
CA ILE A 115 5.55 -6.43 -1.85
C ILE A 115 4.82 -6.66 -0.54
N VAL A 116 5.30 -7.58 0.30
CA VAL A 116 4.73 -7.81 1.63
C VAL A 116 4.83 -6.52 2.46
N GLU A 117 5.98 -5.84 2.42
CA GLU A 117 6.16 -4.55 3.07
C GLU A 117 5.24 -3.47 2.49
N THR A 118 5.12 -3.39 1.17
CA THR A 118 4.19 -2.47 0.48
C THR A 118 2.76 -2.62 1.00
N LEU A 119 2.26 -3.86 1.08
CA LEU A 119 0.91 -4.17 1.55
C LEU A 119 0.72 -3.79 3.02
N SER A 120 1.73 -4.05 3.86
CA SER A 120 1.74 -3.66 5.26
C SER A 120 1.71 -2.14 5.40
N SER A 121 2.56 -1.41 4.69
CA SER A 121 2.61 0.06 4.75
C SER A 121 1.32 0.73 4.25
N PHE A 122 0.66 0.15 3.25
CA PHE A 122 -0.69 0.59 2.86
C PHE A 122 -1.71 0.38 3.97
N TYR A 123 -1.65 -0.75 4.69
CA TYR A 123 -2.50 -0.97 5.85
C TYR A 123 -2.18 -0.01 7.00
N GLU A 124 -0.90 0.21 7.31
CA GLU A 124 -0.46 1.17 8.34
C GLU A 124 -0.95 2.60 8.07
N SER A 125 -1.03 2.98 6.80
CA SER A 125 -1.64 4.24 6.41
C SER A 125 -3.12 4.30 6.77
N VAL A 126 -3.88 3.23 6.49
CA VAL A 126 -5.28 3.10 6.89
C VAL A 126 -5.43 3.11 8.40
N LEU A 127 -4.55 2.41 9.12
CA LEU A 127 -4.54 2.38 10.58
C LEU A 127 -4.35 3.79 11.17
N SER A 128 -3.39 4.54 10.62
CA SER A 128 -3.15 5.95 10.98
C SER A 128 -4.35 6.82 10.67
N TYR A 129 -5.01 6.59 9.52
CA TYR A 129 -6.21 7.31 9.12
C TYR A 129 -7.42 7.01 10.03
N ALA A 130 -7.55 5.77 10.51
CA ALA A 130 -8.64 5.34 11.38
C ALA A 130 -8.62 6.01 12.76
N ALA A 131 -7.46 6.58 13.17
CA ALA A 131 -7.29 7.37 14.37
C ALA A 131 -7.85 6.71 15.64
N LEU A 132 -7.58 5.41 15.81
CA LEU A 132 -8.11 4.58 16.91
C LEU A 132 -7.58 4.96 18.30
N GLY A 133 -6.63 5.88 18.38
CA GLY A 133 -6.03 6.36 19.63
C GLY A 133 -4.61 5.85 19.84
N PRO A 134 -4.03 6.13 21.02
CA PRO A 134 -2.61 5.85 21.30
C PRO A 134 -2.32 4.40 21.68
N ILE A 135 -3.34 3.65 22.13
CA ILE A 135 -3.24 2.23 22.42
C ILE A 135 -4.27 1.58 21.52
N ILE A 136 -3.80 0.75 20.60
CA ILE A 136 -4.61 0.08 19.59
C ILE A 136 -4.45 -1.40 19.84
N ASP A 137 -5.56 -2.10 20.08
CA ASP A 137 -5.59 -3.55 20.05
C ASP A 137 -6.24 -4.07 18.76
N VAL A 138 -6.02 -5.35 18.48
CA VAL A 138 -6.51 -6.00 17.25
C VAL A 138 -8.05 -6.04 17.20
N GLU A 139 -8.74 -6.03 18.34
CA GLU A 139 -10.20 -6.03 18.37
C GLU A 139 -10.76 -4.65 18.02
N ASP A 140 -10.10 -3.57 18.45
CA ASP A 140 -10.41 -2.20 18.02
C ASP A 140 -10.25 -2.04 16.50
N GLU A 141 -9.15 -2.56 15.94
CA GLU A 141 -8.92 -2.60 14.49
C GLU A 141 -10.02 -3.40 13.79
N ARG A 142 -10.38 -4.58 14.32
CA ARG A 142 -11.43 -5.43 13.73
C ARG A 142 -12.81 -4.79 13.75
N ALA A 143 -13.13 -4.01 14.79
CA ALA A 143 -14.39 -3.29 14.90
C ALA A 143 -14.44 -2.02 14.01
N ASN A 144 -13.28 -1.51 13.57
CA ASN A 144 -13.20 -0.33 12.75
C ASN A 144 -13.51 -0.62 11.28
N ALA A 145 -14.44 0.14 10.70
CA ALA A 145 -14.89 -0.06 9.32
C ALA A 145 -13.78 0.17 8.28
N TYR A 146 -12.84 1.07 8.51
CA TYR A 146 -11.74 1.34 7.55
C TYR A 146 -10.70 0.22 7.59
N CYS A 147 -10.24 -0.17 8.78
CA CYS A 147 -9.30 -1.27 8.97
C CYS A 147 -9.88 -2.58 8.43
N ARG A 148 -11.14 -2.90 8.77
CA ARG A 148 -11.80 -4.10 8.27
C ARG A 148 -11.92 -4.09 6.75
N ARG A 149 -12.35 -2.97 6.16
CA ARG A 149 -12.44 -2.82 4.71
C ARG A 149 -11.07 -3.02 4.05
N ALA A 150 -10.01 -2.41 4.56
CA ALA A 150 -8.67 -2.56 3.98
C ALA A 150 -8.17 -4.00 3.99
N VAL A 151 -8.38 -4.73 5.09
CA VAL A 151 -8.03 -6.16 5.19
C VAL A 151 -8.87 -7.00 4.23
N ASP A 152 -10.19 -6.79 4.20
CA ASP A 152 -11.10 -7.53 3.32
C ASP A 152 -10.75 -7.32 1.84
N GLU A 153 -10.44 -6.09 1.43
CA GLU A 153 -10.01 -5.77 0.07
C GLU A 153 -8.68 -6.44 -0.28
N GLN A 154 -7.66 -6.37 0.60
CA GLN A 154 -6.39 -7.04 0.33
C GLN A 154 -6.56 -8.56 0.25
N LEU A 155 -7.32 -9.18 1.14
CA LEU A 155 -7.60 -10.62 1.09
C LEU A 155 -8.34 -11.02 -0.21
N ALA A 156 -9.30 -10.20 -0.64
CA ALA A 156 -10.02 -10.43 -1.89
C ALA A 156 -9.08 -10.36 -3.09
N LEU A 157 -8.23 -9.33 -3.15
CA LEU A 157 -7.22 -9.15 -4.21
C LEU A 157 -6.20 -10.29 -4.24
N ILE A 158 -5.69 -10.70 -3.08
CA ILE A 158 -4.74 -11.83 -2.96
C ILE A 158 -5.39 -13.11 -3.50
N ARG A 159 -6.65 -13.38 -3.13
CA ARG A 159 -7.36 -14.55 -3.65
C ARG A 159 -7.60 -14.48 -5.16
N GLU A 160 -8.02 -13.33 -5.67
CA GLU A 160 -8.32 -13.14 -7.08
C GLU A 160 -7.08 -13.25 -7.97
N ILE A 161 -5.98 -12.64 -7.56
CA ILE A 161 -4.78 -12.45 -8.39
C ILE A 161 -3.76 -13.57 -8.18
N CYS A 162 -3.61 -14.03 -6.94
CA CYS A 162 -2.60 -15.02 -6.56
C CYS A 162 -3.20 -16.42 -6.32
N GLY A 163 -4.52 -16.54 -6.15
CA GLY A 163 -5.17 -17.83 -5.91
C GLY A 163 -4.98 -18.39 -4.50
N ILE A 164 -4.52 -17.57 -3.54
CA ILE A 164 -4.27 -17.95 -2.14
C ILE A 164 -5.56 -17.80 -1.32
N SER A 165 -5.80 -18.68 -0.33
CA SER A 165 -7.01 -18.67 0.53
C SER A 165 -6.72 -18.94 2.00
#